data_AF-A0A7R9L2F8-F1
#
_entry.id   AF-A0A7R9L2F8-F1
#
_cell.length_a   1.000
_cell.length_b   1.000
_cell.length_c   1.000
_cell.angle_alpha   90.00
_cell.angle_beta   90.00
_cell.angle_gamma   90.00
#
_symmetry.space_group_name_H-M   'P 1'
#
loop_
_entity.id
_entity.type
_entity.pdbx_description
1 polymer ?
#
loop_
_entity_poly.entity_id
_entity_poly.type
_entity_poly.pdbx_seq_one_letter_code
_entity_poly.pdbx_strand_id
1 'polypeptide(L)' 'MYKVLFDTGSSDLWVPSSTCRSAACRFHKRYNSARSSTYQPNGQHFSIQYGTGSAAGYLSTDTMTIGVGR' A
#
# COMPACT_ATOMS: atom_id res chain seq x y z
N MET A 1 9.11 -6.12 5.79
CA MET A 1 8.71 -5.03 6.69
C MET A 1 8.56 -3.70 5.95
N TYR A 2 7.45 -3.01 6.20
CA TYR A 2 7.09 -1.66 5.73
C TYR A 2 6.89 -0.78 6.98
N LYS A 3 7.06 0.54 6.84
CA LYS A 3 6.67 1.51 7.87
C LYS A 3 5.27 2.00 7.52
N VAL A 4 4.35 1.92 8.47
CA VAL A 4 2.95 2.35 8.32
C VAL A 4 2.58 3.28 9.45
N LEU A 5 1.69 4.24 9.17
CA LEU A 5 1.11 5.12 10.17
C LEU A 5 -0.26 4.54 10.57
N PHE A 6 -0.50 4.37 11.86
CA PHE A 6 -1.83 4.02 12.35
C PHE A 6 -2.69 5.29 12.40
N ASP A 7 -3.75 5.29 11.60
CA ASP A 7 -4.72 6.36 11.53
C ASP A 7 -6.07 5.84 12.03
N THR A 8 -6.55 6.35 13.17
CA THR A 8 -7.85 5.97 13.74
C THR A 8 -9.02 6.68 13.04
N GLY A 9 -8.75 7.62 12.12
CA GLY A 9 -9.74 8.37 11.37
C GLY A 9 -10.12 7.77 10.02
N SER A 10 -9.52 6.63 9.64
CA SER A 10 -9.78 5.96 8.36
C SER A 10 -9.78 4.43 8.50
N SER A 11 -10.30 3.73 7.48
CA SER A 11 -10.42 2.27 7.46
C SER A 11 -9.49 1.60 6.43
N ASP A 12 -8.78 2.39 5.62
CA ASP A 12 -8.01 1.90 4.48
C ASP A 12 -6.54 1.67 4.85
N LEU A 13 -5.97 0.56 4.35
CA LEU A 13 -4.53 0.34 4.34
C LEU A 13 -3.99 0.55 2.92
N TRP A 14 -3.00 1.42 2.78
CA TRP A 14 -2.32 1.62 1.49
C TRP A 14 -0.80 1.67 1.66
N VAL A 15 -0.09 1.10 0.69
CA VAL A 15 1.37 1.13 0.59
C VAL A 15 1.79 1.44 -0.85
N PRO A 16 2.95 2.08 -1.08
CA PRO A 16 3.43 2.36 -2.44
C PRO A 16 3.63 1.08 -3.26
N SER A 17 3.03 0.98 -4.44
CA SER A 17 3.28 -0.13 -5.38
C SER A 17 4.67 -0.05 -6.03
N SER A 18 5.24 -1.19 -6.43
CA SER A 18 6.46 -1.26 -7.26
C SER A 18 6.30 -0.52 -8.59
N THR A 19 5.07 -0.41 -9.09
CA THR A 19 4.69 0.33 -10.30
C THR A 19 4.54 1.83 -10.07
N CYS A 20 4.54 2.31 -8.82
CA CYS A 20 4.45 3.73 -8.52
C CYS A 20 5.68 4.51 -9.03
N ARG A 21 5.43 5.63 -9.73
CA ARG A 21 6.45 6.50 -10.31
C ARG A 21 6.53 7.90 -9.70
N SER A 22 5.68 8.22 -8.73
CA SER A 22 5.72 9.53 -8.07
C SER A 22 7.04 9.75 -7.33
N ALA A 23 7.42 11.00 -7.14
CA ALA A 23 8.65 11.35 -6.41
C ALA A 23 8.65 10.77 -4.99
N ALA A 24 7.48 10.75 -4.32
CA ALA A 24 7.32 10.20 -2.98
C ALA A 24 7.68 8.71 -2.91
N CYS A 25 7.33 7.93 -3.95
CA CYS A 25 7.60 6.49 -4.01
C CYS A 25 9.10 6.14 -4.11
N ARG A 26 9.97 7.09 -4.48
CA ARG A 26 11.43 6.88 -4.49
C ARG A 26 12.03 6.77 -3.09
N PHE A 27 11.38 7.41 -2.11
CA PHE A 27 11.88 7.47 -0.73
C PHE A 27 11.22 6.43 0.19
N HIS A 28 10.25 5.66 -0.33
CA HIS A 28 9.51 4.66 0.43
C HIS A 28 9.76 3.26 -0.11
N LYS A 29 9.67 2.26 0.76
CA LYS A 29 9.68 0.86 0.33
C LYS A 29 8.43 0.55 -0.48
N ARG A 30 8.61 -0.14 -1.60
CA ARG A 30 7.54 -0.45 -2.54
C ARG A 30 7.12 -1.91 -2.47
N TYR A 31 5.82 -2.13 -2.48
CA TYR A 31 5.19 -3.44 -2.54
C TYR A 31 5.27 -4.01 -3.96
N ASN A 32 5.93 -5.17 -4.10
CA ASN A 32 6.01 -5.89 -5.36
C ASN A 32 5.16 -7.16 -5.28
N SER A 33 3.94 -7.09 -5.78
CA SER A 33 2.98 -8.21 -5.79
C SER A 33 3.52 -9.45 -6.51
N ALA A 34 4.35 -9.27 -7.55
CA ALA A 34 4.96 -10.38 -8.29
C ALA A 34 5.94 -11.23 -7.45
N ARG A 35 6.31 -10.76 -6.24
CA ARG A 35 7.17 -11.51 -5.31
C ARG A 35 6.39 -12.20 -4.19
N SER A 36 5.07 -12.08 -4.14
CA SER A 36 4.22 -12.73 -3.15
C SER A 36 3.50 -13.93 -3.76
N SER A 37 3.56 -15.08 -3.10
CA SER A 37 2.80 -16.28 -3.49
C SER A 37 1.34 -16.25 -3.03
N THR A 38 1.00 -15.35 -2.11
CA THR A 38 -0.37 -15.19 -1.57
C THR A 38 -1.12 -14.02 -2.22
N TYR A 39 -0.48 -13.29 -3.13
CA TYR A 39 -1.10 -12.20 -3.86
C TYR A 39 -2.23 -12.72 -4.75
N GLN A 40 -3.39 -12.08 -4.62
CA GLN A 40 -4.54 -12.24 -5.50
C GLN A 40 -4.84 -10.88 -6.14
N PRO A 41 -4.85 -10.79 -7.48
CA PRO A 41 -5.16 -9.54 -8.17
C PRO A 41 -6.61 -9.11 -7.89
N ASN A 42 -6.79 -7.82 -7.64
CA ASN A 42 -8.11 -7.19 -7.57
C ASN A 42 -8.22 -6.11 -8.66
N GLY A 43 -7.33 -5.12 -8.65
CA GLY A 43 -7.19 -4.15 -9.74
C GLY A 43 -8.25 -3.05 -9.77
N GLN A 44 -9.27 -3.10 -8.92
CA GLN A 44 -10.25 -2.02 -8.78
C GLN A 44 -9.53 -0.72 -8.40
N HIS A 45 -9.83 0.36 -9.12
CA HIS A 45 -9.19 1.66 -8.86
C HIS A 45 -9.61 2.23 -7.50
N PHE A 46 -8.67 2.89 -6.84
CA PHE A 46 -8.86 3.55 -5.55
C PHE A 46 -8.24 4.95 -5.59
N SER A 47 -8.88 5.90 -4.92
CA SER A 47 -8.37 7.25 -4.70
C SER A 47 -8.86 7.78 -3.36
N ILE A 48 -7.98 8.42 -2.61
CA ILE A 48 -8.26 9.04 -1.31
C ILE A 48 -7.68 10.47 -1.28
N GLN A 49 -8.47 11.38 -0.74
CA GLN A 49 -8.10 12.77 -0.52
C GLN A 49 -8.02 13.05 0.98
N TYR A 50 -6.84 13.44 1.44
CA TYR A 50 -6.60 14.03 2.75
C TYR A 50 -6.64 15.56 2.64
N GLY A 51 -6.78 16.25 3.78
CA GLY A 51 -6.76 17.72 3.81
C GLY A 51 -5.46 18.34 3.27
N THR A 52 -4.35 17.59 3.32
CA THR A 52 -3.01 18.07 2.92
C THR A 52 -2.43 17.33 1.70
N GLY A 53 -3.17 16.41 1.07
CA GLY A 53 -2.64 15.61 -0.03
C GLY A 53 -3.57 14.48 -0.46
N SER A 54 -3.13 13.65 -1.39
CA SER A 54 -3.94 12.54 -1.90
C SER A 54 -3.08 11.32 -2.23
N ALA A 55 -3.74 10.17 -2.32
CA ALA A 55 -3.15 8.94 -2.84
C ALA A 55 -4.12 8.29 -3.82
N ALA A 56 -3.58 7.69 -4.88
CA ALA A 56 -4.37 6.97 -5.89
C ALA A 56 -3.64 5.71 -6.33
N GLY A 57 -4.40 4.71 -6.74
CA GLY A 57 -3.87 3.41 -7.15
C GLY A 57 -4.98 2.41 -7.44
N TYR A 58 -4.74 1.15 -7.06
CA TYR A 58 -5.67 0.05 -7.26
C TYR A 58 -5.61 -0.93 -6.08
N LEU A 59 -6.71 -1.60 -5.81
CA LEU A 59 -6.82 -2.61 -4.76
C LEU A 59 -5.98 -3.84 -5.11
N SER A 60 -5.38 -4.41 -4.09
CA SER A 60 -4.59 -5.65 -4.15
C SER A 60 -4.94 -6.49 -2.93
N THR A 61 -5.16 -7.79 -3.13
CA THR A 61 -5.41 -8.71 -2.02
C THR A 61 -4.14 -9.50 -1.78
N ASP A 62 -3.63 -9.51 -0.55
CA ASP A 62 -2.44 -10.29 -0.18
C ASP A 62 -2.48 -10.61 1.33
N THR A 63 -1.69 -11.60 1.75
CA THR A 63 -1.52 -11.91 3.16
C THR A 63 -0.63 -10.86 3.81
N MET A 64 -1.15 -10.21 4.85
CA MET A 64 -0.38 -9.28 5.67
C MET A 64 -0.13 -9.85 7.07
N THR A 65 1.04 -9.53 7.62
CA THR A 65 1.40 -9.89 9.00
C THR A 65 1.64 -8.60 9.78
N ILE A 66 0.87 -8.40 10.86
CA ILE A 66 1.09 -7.36 11.86
C ILE A 66 1.61 -8.02 13.13
N GLY A 67 2.77 -7.57 13.63
CA GLY A 67 3.39 -8.11 14.83
C GLY A 67 4.86 -8.51 14.59
N VAL A 68 5.39 -9.35 15.48
CA VAL A 68 6.76 -9.88 15.35
C VAL A 68 6.79 -10.96 14.26
N GLY A 69 7.25 -10.58 13.07
CA GLY A 69 7.72 -11.54 12.07
C GLY A 69 9.03 -12.13 12.55
N ARG A 70 9.00 -13.40 12.99
CA ARG A 70 10.22 -14.20 13.03
C ARG A 70 10.59 -14.63 11.62
#